data_AF-A0A5M6IAY7-F1
#
_entry.id   AF-A0A5M6IAY7-F1
#
_cell.length_a   1.000
_cell.length_b   1.000
_cell.length_c   1.000
_cell.angle_alpha   90.00
_cell.angle_beta   90.00
_cell.angle_gamma   90.00
#
_symmetry.space_group_name_H-M   'P 1'
#
loop_
_entity.id
_entity.type
_entity.pdbx_description
1 polymer ?
#
loop_
_entity_poly.entity_id
_entity_poly.type
_entity_poly.pdbx_seq_one_letter_code
_entity_poly.pdbx_strand_id
1 'polypeptide(L)'
;MRRRPALAVLCTFTTLALLATAWGISDVLHWRAAVLRCEPWVPIDTAAVWFTGFPAVAALPLLRLTRSARAHRWMLAGALVLFIAVPQVTVGVVSQPAEAAGYRGLETLTLVPPGAVTLHTPACPDRRP
;
A
#
# COMPACT_ATOMS: atom_id res chain seq x y z
N MET A 1 -22.89 26.52 -1.01
CA MET A 1 -21.43 26.39 -0.75
C MET A 1 -20.63 26.90 -1.96
N ARG A 2 -19.59 27.72 -1.74
CA ARG A 2 -18.70 28.19 -2.83
C ARG A 2 -17.85 27.01 -3.34
N ARG A 3 -17.72 26.84 -4.66
CA ARG A 3 -17.01 25.69 -5.27
C ARG A 3 -15.48 25.67 -5.01
N ARG A 4 -14.88 26.84 -4.78
CA ARG A 4 -13.43 27.01 -4.56
C ARG A 4 -12.89 26.30 -3.30
N PRO A 5 -13.48 26.46 -2.10
CA PRO A 5 -13.00 25.75 -0.90
C PRO A 5 -13.13 24.22 -1.02
N ALA A 6 -14.22 23.72 -1.62
CA ALA A 6 -14.39 22.27 -1.82
C ALA A 6 -13.29 21.68 -2.73
N LEU A 7 -12.94 22.40 -3.82
CA LEU A 7 -11.83 22.02 -4.68
C LEU A 7 -10.48 22.07 -3.97
N ALA A 8 -10.22 23.12 -3.17
CA ALA A 8 -8.98 23.23 -2.41
C ALA A 8 -8.80 22.07 -1.44
N VAL A 9 -9.84 21.72 -0.68
CA VAL A 9 -9.84 20.56 0.23
C VAL A 9 -9.57 19.27 -0.54
N LEU A 10 -10.29 19.03 -1.64
CA LEU A 10 -10.09 17.82 -2.46
C LEU A 10 -8.67 17.73 -3.03
N CYS A 11 -8.10 18.83 -3.50
CA CYS A 11 -6.71 18.87 -3.98
C CYS A 11 -5.72 18.56 -2.85
N THR A 12 -5.88 19.14 -1.67
CA THR A 12 -5.01 18.86 -0.51
C THR A 12 -5.05 17.39 -0.12
N PHE A 13 -6.24 16.80 0.01
CA PHE A 13 -6.39 15.38 0.31
C PHE A 13 -5.80 14.49 -0.79
N THR A 14 -5.95 14.89 -2.06
CA THR A 14 -5.34 14.20 -3.20
C THR A 14 -3.82 14.21 -3.11
N THR A 15 -3.21 15.35 -2.81
CA THR A 15 -1.76 15.45 -2.66
C THR A 15 -1.26 14.62 -1.48
N LEU A 16 -1.94 14.68 -0.32
CA LEU A 16 -1.59 13.86 0.84
C LEU A 16 -1.72 12.36 0.55
N ALA A 17 -2.77 11.95 -0.14
CA ALA A 17 -2.98 10.58 -0.60
C ALA A 17 -1.84 10.09 -1.49
N LEU A 18 -1.38 10.91 -2.45
CA LEU A 18 -0.25 10.57 -3.33
C LEU A 18 1.08 10.50 -2.57
N LEU A 19 1.33 11.40 -1.62
CA LEU A 19 2.52 11.36 -0.77
C LEU A 19 2.57 10.09 0.08
N ALA A 20 1.44 9.72 0.71
CA ALA A 20 1.33 8.48 1.45
C ALA A 20 1.53 7.26 0.54
N THR A 21 0.98 7.28 -0.69
CA THR A 21 1.21 6.22 -1.70
C THR A 21 2.70 6.09 -2.02
N ALA A 22 3.39 7.20 -2.28
CA ALA A 22 4.82 7.20 -2.60
C ALA A 22 5.65 6.64 -1.44
N TRP A 23 5.29 6.99 -0.20
CA TRP A 23 5.91 6.41 0.99
C TRP A 23 5.68 4.90 1.07
N GLY A 24 4.43 4.43 0.91
CA GLY A 24 4.11 3.00 0.92
C GLY A 24 4.87 2.21 -0.16
N ILE A 25 5.00 2.76 -1.37
CA ILE A 25 5.79 2.16 -2.44
C ILE A 25 7.28 2.11 -2.07
N SER A 26 7.83 3.19 -1.52
CA SER A 26 9.23 3.24 -1.09
C SER A 26 9.54 2.16 -0.07
N ASP A 27 8.66 1.94 0.90
CA ASP A 27 8.82 0.92 1.93
C ASP A 27 8.79 -0.50 1.36
N VAL A 28 7.84 -0.78 0.46
CA VAL A 28 7.75 -2.05 -0.29
C VAL A 28 9.02 -2.32 -1.11
N LEU A 29 9.62 -1.28 -1.72
CA LEU A 29 10.86 -1.42 -2.49
C LEU A 29 12.07 -1.68 -1.59
N HIS A 30 12.19 -0.98 -0.46
CA HIS A 30 13.23 -1.23 0.54
C HIS A 30 13.16 -2.66 1.05
N TRP A 31 11.95 -3.13 1.34
CA TRP A 31 11.68 -4.48 1.76
C TRP A 31 12.14 -5.52 0.72
N ARG A 32 11.75 -5.34 -0.55
CA ARG A 32 12.20 -6.23 -1.64
C ARG A 32 13.72 -6.29 -1.75
N ALA A 33 14.39 -5.14 -1.59
CA ALA A 33 15.84 -5.08 -1.64
C ALA A 33 16.49 -5.85 -0.47
N ALA A 34 15.95 -5.74 0.75
CA ALA A 34 16.45 -6.46 1.92
C ALA A 34 16.30 -7.99 1.78
N VAL A 35 15.15 -8.46 1.27
CA VAL A 35 14.92 -9.88 0.96
C VAL A 35 15.89 -10.38 -0.11
N LEU A 36 16.10 -9.61 -1.18
CA LEU A 36 17.06 -9.97 -2.25
C LEU A 36 18.51 -10.04 -1.74
N ARG A 37 18.85 -9.29 -0.69
CA ARG A 37 20.14 -9.29 -0.02
C ARG A 37 20.28 -10.35 1.08
N CYS A 38 19.27 -11.21 1.29
CA CYS A 38 19.29 -12.20 2.38
C CYS A 38 19.52 -11.57 3.77
N GLU A 39 19.00 -10.36 4.00
CA GLU A 39 19.18 -9.71 5.31
C GLU A 39 18.55 -10.57 6.43
N PRO A 40 19.23 -10.72 7.58
CA PRO A 40 18.84 -11.66 8.63
C PRO A 40 17.57 -11.24 9.39
N TRP A 41 17.21 -9.97 9.29
CA TRP A 41 16.06 -9.39 9.96
C TRP A 41 15.45 -8.33 9.04
N VAL A 42 14.19 -8.52 8.66
CA VAL A 42 13.48 -7.58 7.80
C VAL A 42 12.14 -7.23 8.45
N PRO A 43 11.96 -6.01 8.98
CA PRO A 43 10.68 -5.54 9.48
C PRO A 43 9.78 -5.21 8.28
N ILE A 44 8.55 -5.69 8.31
CA ILE A 44 7.53 -5.36 7.31
C ILE A 44 6.48 -4.49 7.99
N ASP A 45 6.45 -3.21 7.64
CA ASP A 45 5.30 -2.38 7.97
C ASP A 45 4.17 -2.67 6.97
N THR A 46 3.30 -3.62 7.31
CA THR A 46 2.15 -3.93 6.44
C THR A 46 1.11 -2.81 6.44
N ALA A 47 1.18 -1.81 7.34
CA ALA A 47 0.35 -0.62 7.26
C ALA A 47 0.75 0.26 6.07
N ALA A 48 2.04 0.30 5.71
CA ALA A 48 2.52 1.01 4.53
C ALA A 48 1.87 0.49 3.24
N VAL A 49 1.50 -0.79 3.22
CA VAL A 49 0.80 -1.41 2.10
C VAL A 49 -0.62 -0.86 1.91
N TRP A 50 -1.29 -0.39 2.96
CA TRP A 50 -2.60 0.25 2.79
C TRP A 50 -2.53 1.59 2.07
N PHE A 51 -1.38 2.26 2.12
CA PHE A 51 -1.19 3.51 1.40
C PHE A 51 -1.17 3.33 -0.12
N THR A 52 -0.93 2.11 -0.63
CA THR A 52 -1.02 1.85 -2.08
C THR A 52 -2.45 1.91 -2.62
N GLY A 53 -3.47 1.86 -1.75
CA GLY A 53 -4.87 2.06 -2.12
C GLY A 53 -5.28 3.52 -2.29
N PHE A 54 -4.50 4.49 -1.78
CA PHE A 54 -4.84 5.92 -1.82
C PHE A 54 -4.91 6.60 -3.19
N PRO A 55 -4.34 6.08 -4.29
CA PRO A 55 -4.62 6.59 -5.63
C PRO A 55 -6.12 6.57 -5.99
N ALA A 56 -6.90 5.67 -5.37
CA ALA A 56 -8.36 5.66 -5.53
C ALA A 56 -9.02 6.91 -4.95
N VAL A 57 -8.47 7.47 -3.87
CA VAL A 57 -8.91 8.74 -3.26
C VAL A 57 -8.45 9.93 -4.11
N ALA A 58 -7.24 9.85 -4.69
CA ALA A 58 -6.72 10.85 -5.62
C ALA A 58 -7.55 10.98 -6.90
N ALA A 59 -8.38 10.00 -7.23
CA ALA A 59 -9.31 10.04 -8.37
C ALA A 59 -10.63 10.77 -8.07
N LEU A 60 -10.96 11.07 -6.80
CA LEU A 60 -12.22 11.75 -6.43
C LEU A 60 -12.43 13.13 -7.08
N PRO A 61 -11.40 13.97 -7.32
CA PRO A 61 -11.56 15.18 -8.12
C PRO A 61 -12.09 14.93 -9.53
N LEU A 62 -11.93 13.73 -10.10
CA LEU A 62 -12.46 13.36 -11.42
C LEU A 62 -13.99 13.24 -11.43
N LEU A 63 -14.65 13.16 -10.26
CA LEU A 63 -16.11 13.23 -10.16
C LEU A 63 -16.67 14.53 -10.78
N ARG A 64 -15.86 15.59 -10.87
CA ARG A 64 -16.24 16.85 -11.54
C ARG A 64 -16.48 16.71 -13.05
N LEU A 65 -16.01 15.63 -13.68
CA LEU A 65 -16.14 15.38 -15.12
C LEU A 65 -17.55 14.97 -15.54
N THR A 66 -18.39 14.53 -14.59
CA THR A 66 -19.75 14.08 -14.86
C THR A 66 -20.73 14.77 -13.90
N ARG A 67 -21.96 15.01 -14.36
CA ARG A 67 -23.09 15.45 -13.50
C ARG A 67 -24.06 14.32 -13.17
N SER A 68 -23.77 13.09 -13.62
CA SER A 68 -24.67 11.94 -13.44
C SER A 68 -24.44 11.30 -12.08
N ALA A 69 -25.48 11.28 -11.26
CA ALA A 69 -25.45 10.62 -9.95
C ALA A 69 -25.15 9.11 -10.07
N ARG A 70 -25.61 8.45 -11.14
CA ARG A 70 -25.31 7.03 -11.40
C ARG A 70 -23.82 6.84 -11.69
N ALA A 71 -23.20 7.72 -12.47
CA ALA A 71 -21.77 7.66 -12.75
C ALA A 71 -20.94 7.89 -11.48
N HIS A 72 -21.32 8.85 -10.63
CA HIS A 72 -20.65 9.08 -9.35
C HIS A 72 -20.70 7.87 -8.42
N ARG A 73 -21.83 7.17 -8.34
CA ARG A 73 -21.95 5.92 -7.55
C ARG A 73 -20.99 4.84 -8.04
N TRP A 74 -20.90 4.64 -9.35
CA TRP A 74 -19.96 3.66 -9.91
C TRP A 74 -18.50 4.05 -9.70
N MET A 75 -18.17 5.34 -9.83
CA MET A 75 -16.81 5.83 -9.56
C MET A 75 -16.42 5.64 -8.09
N LEU A 76 -17.34 5.91 -7.16
CA LEU A 76 -17.10 5.68 -5.73
C LEU A 76 -16.96 4.18 -5.41
N ALA A 77 -17.84 3.35 -5.98
CA ALA A 77 -17.76 1.89 -5.81
C ALA A 77 -16.42 1.35 -6.35
N GLY A 78 -16.01 1.79 -7.55
CA GLY A 78 -14.72 1.42 -8.13
C GLY A 78 -13.54 1.89 -7.28
N ALA A 79 -13.58 3.12 -6.76
CA ALA A 79 -12.55 3.64 -5.87
C ALA A 79 -12.46 2.81 -4.58
N LEU A 80 -13.59 2.43 -3.98
CA LEU A 80 -13.60 1.58 -2.79
C LEU A 80 -13.03 0.18 -3.08
N VAL A 81 -13.42 -0.42 -4.20
CA VAL A 81 -12.89 -1.72 -4.63
C VAL A 81 -11.37 -1.64 -4.82
N LEU A 82 -10.87 -0.61 -5.50
CA LEU A 82 -9.42 -0.40 -5.68
C LEU A 82 -8.70 -0.16 -4.35
N PHE A 83 -9.27 0.67 -3.47
CA PHE A 83 -8.71 0.96 -2.16
C PHE A 83 -8.53 -0.31 -1.31
N ILE A 84 -9.44 -1.28 -1.43
CA ILE A 84 -9.36 -2.56 -0.71
C ILE A 84 -8.47 -3.56 -1.45
N ALA A 85 -8.63 -3.70 -2.77
CA ALA A 85 -7.97 -4.75 -3.55
C ALA A 85 -6.47 -4.50 -3.72
N VAL A 86 -6.04 -3.25 -3.96
CA VAL A 86 -4.64 -2.94 -4.24
C VAL A 86 -3.72 -3.32 -3.06
N PRO A 87 -4.05 -2.98 -1.78
CA PRO A 87 -3.26 -3.44 -0.65
C PRO A 87 -3.13 -4.96 -0.58
N GLN A 88 -4.21 -5.72 -0.85
CA GLN A 88 -4.15 -7.19 -0.82
C GLN A 88 -3.20 -7.75 -1.87
N VAL A 89 -3.24 -7.20 -3.09
CA VAL A 89 -2.31 -7.58 -4.16
C VAL A 89 -0.88 -7.21 -3.77
N THR A 90 -0.66 -6.02 -3.23
CA THR A 90 0.67 -5.58 -2.78
C THR A 90 1.23 -6.49 -1.68
N VAL A 91 0.41 -6.92 -0.71
CA VAL A 91 0.83 -7.91 0.30
C VAL A 91 1.30 -9.20 -0.37
N GLY A 92 0.56 -9.74 -1.34
CA GLY A 92 0.97 -10.95 -2.05
C GLY A 92 2.27 -10.79 -2.86
N VAL A 93 2.44 -9.66 -3.55
CA VAL A 93 3.66 -9.32 -4.31
C VAL A 93 4.89 -9.18 -3.40
N VAL A 94 4.64 -8.79 -2.15
CA VAL A 94 5.61 -8.72 -1.07
C VAL A 94 5.83 -10.12 -0.51
N SER A 95 4.90 -10.70 0.24
CA SER A 95 5.13 -11.94 1.01
C SER A 95 5.62 -13.14 0.19
N GLN A 96 5.19 -13.32 -1.06
CA GLN A 96 5.58 -14.47 -1.88
C GLN A 96 7.10 -14.63 -2.08
N PRO A 97 7.85 -13.60 -2.52
CA PRO A 97 9.32 -13.64 -2.55
C PRO A 97 9.99 -14.05 -1.24
N ALA A 98 9.46 -13.62 -0.10
CA ALA A 98 10.02 -13.97 1.21
C ALA A 98 9.73 -15.43 1.59
N GLU A 99 8.52 -15.91 1.33
CA GLU A 99 8.16 -17.32 1.48
C GLU A 99 9.04 -18.21 0.58
N ALA A 100 9.24 -17.81 -0.68
CA ALA A 100 10.10 -18.51 -1.63
C ALA A 100 11.57 -18.52 -1.20
N ALA A 101 12.03 -17.47 -0.52
CA ALA A 101 13.38 -17.40 0.06
C ALA A 101 13.51 -18.14 1.40
N GLY A 102 12.44 -18.71 1.95
CA GLY A 102 12.47 -19.50 3.17
C GLY A 102 12.47 -18.69 4.47
N TYR A 103 12.11 -17.40 4.40
CA TYR A 103 11.95 -16.58 5.60
C TYR A 103 10.80 -17.11 6.47
N ARG A 104 10.97 -17.09 7.79
CA ARG A 104 9.90 -17.40 8.75
C ARG A 104 9.38 -16.11 9.37
N GLY A 105 8.07 -15.85 9.24
CA GLY A 105 7.42 -14.73 9.90
C GLY A 105 7.16 -15.04 11.37
N LEU A 106 7.65 -14.21 12.28
CA LEU A 106 7.34 -14.29 13.71
C LEU A 106 6.98 -12.90 14.23
N GLU A 107 5.93 -12.87 15.05
CA GLU A 107 5.29 -11.73 15.70
C GLU A 107 4.60 -10.69 14.80
N THR A 108 3.27 -10.71 14.88
CA THR A 108 2.36 -9.64 14.50
C THR A 108 2.05 -8.78 15.72
N LEU A 109 2.69 -7.61 15.85
CA LEU A 109 2.24 -6.59 16.80
C LEU A 109 0.94 -5.99 16.29
N THR A 110 -0.20 -6.34 16.90
CA THR A 110 -1.51 -5.86 16.47
C THR A 110 -2.28 -5.16 17.57
N LEU A 111 -2.95 -4.07 17.21
CA LEU A 111 -4.31 -3.77 17.69
C LEU A 111 -5.09 -3.01 16.59
N VAL A 112 -5.06 -3.54 15.35
CA VAL A 112 -5.74 -3.05 14.11
C VAL A 112 -5.26 -1.67 13.61
N PRO A 113 -4.82 -1.45 12.33
CA PRO A 113 -4.87 -2.30 11.11
C PRO A 113 -3.61 -3.21 10.99
N PRO A 114 -3.23 -3.83 9.83
CA PRO A 114 -2.43 -5.05 9.84
C PRO A 114 -1.07 -4.80 10.51
N GLY A 115 -0.70 -5.73 11.39
CA GLY A 115 0.46 -5.58 12.25
C GLY A 115 1.77 -5.58 11.46
N ALA A 116 2.85 -5.14 12.10
CA ALA A 116 4.18 -5.36 11.55
C ALA A 116 4.43 -6.88 11.48
N VAL A 117 4.94 -7.38 10.34
CA VAL A 117 5.42 -8.76 10.23
C VAL A 117 6.94 -8.70 10.31
N THR A 118 7.55 -9.49 11.17
CA THR A 118 9.00 -9.59 11.23
C THR A 118 9.46 -10.89 10.59
N LEU A 119 10.30 -10.79 9.56
CA LEU A 119 10.90 -11.96 8.94
C LEU A 119 12.28 -12.24 9.54
N HIS A 120 12.49 -13.48 9.99
CA HIS A 120 13.77 -13.96 10.50
C HIS A 120 14.52 -14.81 9.47
N THR A 121 15.85 -14.83 9.64
CA THR A 121 16.87 -15.41 8.76
C THR A 121 16.38 -16.66 8.02
N PRO A 122 16.36 -16.65 6.69
CA PRO A 122 16.14 -17.85 5.91
C PRO A 122 17.36 -18.77 6.03
N ALA A 123 17.21 -20.04 5.64
CA ALA A 123 18.35 -20.85 5.22
C ALA A 123 18.81 -20.33 3.84
N CYS A 124 19.39 -19.12 3.77
CA CYS A 124 19.93 -18.65 2.50
C CYS A 124 21.04 -19.62 2.08
N PRO A 125 20.98 -20.21 0.88
CA PRO A 125 22.12 -20.95 0.36
C PRO A 125 23.29 -19.98 0.31
N ASP A 126 24.45 -20.38 0.85
CA ASP A 126 25.70 -19.62 0.79
C ASP A 126 25.84 -18.99 -0.60
N ARG A 127 25.57 -17.69 -0.72
CA ARG A 127 26.05 -16.92 -1.86
C ARG A 127 27.55 -16.81 -1.62
N ARG A 128 28.30 -17.81 -2.08
CA ARG A 128 29.75 -17.73 -2.19
C ARG A 128 30.10 -16.49 -3.03
N PRO A 129 31.17 -15.78 -2.65
CA PRO A 129 31.55 -14.49 -3.22
C PRO A 129 31.79 -14.55 -4.73
#